data_AF-M1ATN4-F1
#
_entry.id   AF-M1ATN4-F1
#
_cell.length_a   1.000
_cell.length_b   1.000
_cell.length_c   1.000
_cell.angle_alpha   90.00
_cell.angle_beta   90.00
_cell.angle_gamma   90.00
#
_symmetry.space_group_name_H-M   'P 1'
#
loop_
_entity.id
_entity.type
_entity.pdbx_description
1 polymer ?
#
loop_
_entity_poly.entity_id
_entity_poly.type
_entity_poly.pdbx_seq_one_letter_code
_entity_poly.pdbx_strand_id
1 'polypeptide(L)'
;MPRELQIDFSKVRYLTPCQFVEKLSKELGVRGVVAGENYRFGYRAAGDASDLVKLCEEYGLEAYIINSVMDTNQISGALNSIDGKERGQVSSTRVRYALHKGDMKYVSELLGRNHRLILMMEDQERFTSERNRLSAPKSCLLNLAPKEGLYENCSVLIDKNVIPCRVIVDTTDIHLECYEVDSFSCVTSQDLKILGIDFGSPELDGVQIL
;
A
#
# COMPACT_ATOMS: atom_id res chain seq x y z
N MET A 1 8.61 -7.86 -18.30
CA MET A 1 8.15 -6.95 -17.24
C MET A 1 6.69 -6.63 -17.48
N PRO A 2 5.82 -6.73 -16.46
CA PRO A 2 4.45 -6.26 -16.58
C PRO A 2 4.46 -4.77 -16.93
N ARG A 3 3.54 -4.35 -17.79
CA ARG A 3 3.33 -2.93 -18.11
C ARG A 3 2.13 -2.44 -17.33
N GLU A 4 2.32 -1.40 -16.54
CA GLU A 4 1.22 -0.71 -15.90
C GLU A 4 0.57 0.25 -16.89
N LEU A 5 -0.76 0.23 -16.96
CA LEU A 5 -1.55 1.16 -17.74
C LEU A 5 -2.48 1.92 -16.80
N GLN A 6 -2.22 3.21 -16.64
CA GLN A 6 -3.09 4.09 -15.88
C GLN A 6 -4.17 4.70 -16.79
N ILE A 7 -5.42 4.44 -16.45
CA ILE A 7 -6.58 5.00 -17.16
C ILE A 7 -7.26 5.99 -16.23
N ASP A 8 -7.41 7.23 -16.68
CA ASP A 8 -8.21 8.22 -15.97
C ASP A 8 -9.66 7.74 -15.86
N PHE A 9 -10.18 7.70 -14.63
CA PHE A 9 -11.53 7.26 -14.34
C PHE A 9 -12.58 8.06 -15.12
N SER A 10 -12.31 9.34 -15.43
CA SER A 10 -13.20 10.18 -16.24
C SER A 10 -13.50 9.58 -17.63
N LYS A 11 -12.56 8.80 -18.18
CA LYS A 11 -12.65 8.18 -19.51
C LYS A 11 -13.42 6.87 -19.53
N VAL A 12 -13.71 6.28 -18.36
CA VAL A 12 -14.34 4.95 -18.27
C VAL A 12 -15.59 4.92 -17.39
N ARG A 13 -15.79 5.90 -16.50
CA ARG A 13 -16.89 5.92 -15.51
C ARG A 13 -18.30 5.90 -16.09
N TYR A 14 -18.47 6.26 -17.35
CA TYR A 14 -19.77 6.33 -18.04
C TYR A 14 -20.08 5.09 -18.87
N LEU A 15 -19.10 4.20 -19.08
CA LEU A 15 -19.26 3.00 -19.90
C LEU A 15 -20.20 2.01 -19.22
N THR A 16 -21.11 1.40 -19.99
CA THR A 16 -21.84 0.23 -19.50
C THR A 16 -20.88 -0.94 -19.27
N PRO A 17 -21.27 -1.99 -18.51
CA PRO A 17 -20.45 -3.20 -18.36
C PRO A 17 -19.99 -3.77 -19.71
N CYS A 18 -20.89 -3.88 -20.68
CA CYS A 18 -20.58 -4.37 -22.03
C CYS A 18 -19.56 -3.48 -22.76
N GLN A 19 -19.77 -2.16 -22.76
CA GLN A 19 -18.82 -1.21 -23.38
C GLN A 19 -17.44 -1.23 -22.71
N PHE A 20 -17.39 -1.44 -21.40
CA PHE A 20 -16.13 -1.55 -20.67
C PHE A 20 -15.35 -2.80 -21.11
N VAL A 21 -15.98 -3.96 -21.20
CA VAL A 21 -15.34 -5.21 -21.65
C VAL A 21 -14.96 -5.13 -23.13
N GLU A 22 -15.80 -4.53 -23.97
CA GLU A 22 -15.47 -4.24 -25.37
C GLU A 22 -14.18 -3.42 -25.49
N LYS A 23 -14.05 -2.37 -24.68
CA LYS A 23 -12.83 -1.54 -24.63
C LYS A 23 -11.60 -2.35 -24.20
N LEU A 24 -11.73 -3.22 -23.20
CA LEU A 24 -10.63 -4.11 -22.78
C LEU A 24 -10.16 -5.01 -23.93
N SER A 25 -11.10 -5.64 -24.65
CA SER A 25 -10.80 -6.55 -25.75
C SER A 25 -10.25 -5.81 -26.98
N LYS A 26 -10.99 -4.81 -27.49
CA LYS A 26 -10.74 -4.21 -28.80
C LYS A 26 -9.72 -3.08 -28.78
N GLU A 27 -9.74 -2.22 -27.75
CA GLU A 27 -8.87 -1.04 -27.70
C GLU A 27 -7.58 -1.30 -26.94
N LEU A 28 -7.65 -2.07 -25.84
CA LEU A 28 -6.48 -2.36 -25.01
C LEU A 28 -5.79 -3.67 -25.39
N GLY A 29 -6.43 -4.51 -26.21
CA GLY A 29 -5.86 -5.78 -26.68
C GLY A 29 -5.60 -6.77 -25.54
N VAL A 30 -6.40 -6.69 -24.47
CA VAL A 30 -6.33 -7.63 -23.34
C VAL A 30 -6.78 -9.00 -23.82
N ARG A 31 -6.13 -10.08 -23.35
CA ARG A 31 -6.54 -11.47 -23.64
C ARG A 31 -7.22 -12.17 -22.46
N GLY A 32 -7.00 -11.68 -21.25
CA GLY A 32 -7.64 -12.21 -20.06
C GLY A 32 -7.69 -11.18 -18.94
N VAL A 33 -8.67 -11.34 -18.06
CA VAL A 33 -8.94 -10.46 -16.93
C VAL A 33 -8.87 -11.27 -15.65
N VAL A 34 -8.18 -10.75 -14.64
CA VAL A 34 -8.18 -11.29 -13.29
C VAL A 34 -8.78 -10.24 -12.37
N ALA A 35 -9.80 -10.60 -11.59
CA ALA A 35 -10.48 -9.70 -10.69
C ALA A 35 -10.84 -10.39 -9.37
N GLY A 36 -10.99 -9.62 -8.28
CA GLY A 36 -11.50 -10.15 -7.02
C GLY A 36 -13.01 -10.40 -7.09
N GLU A 37 -13.52 -11.33 -6.29
CA GLU A 37 -14.96 -11.66 -6.22
C GLU A 37 -15.88 -10.47 -5.91
N ASN A 38 -15.36 -9.46 -5.20
CA ASN A 38 -16.10 -8.23 -4.84
C ASN A 38 -15.97 -7.12 -5.89
N TYR A 39 -15.37 -7.39 -7.05
CA TYR A 39 -15.16 -6.40 -8.10
C TYR A 39 -16.49 -5.93 -8.70
N ARG A 40 -16.59 -4.62 -8.91
CA ARG A 40 -17.74 -3.97 -9.54
C ARG A 40 -17.26 -3.02 -10.62
N PHE A 41 -17.97 -2.98 -11.74
CA PHE A 41 -17.57 -2.18 -12.90
C PHE A 41 -18.77 -1.67 -13.70
N GLY A 42 -18.47 -0.85 -14.70
CA GLY A 42 -19.47 -0.16 -15.49
C GLY A 42 -20.16 0.98 -14.73
N TYR A 43 -20.99 1.72 -15.46
CA TYR A 43 -21.70 2.89 -14.96
C TYR A 43 -22.51 2.53 -13.71
N ARG A 44 -22.28 3.28 -12.63
CA ARG A 44 -22.90 3.07 -11.31
C ARG A 44 -22.66 1.67 -10.72
N ALA A 45 -21.51 1.04 -11.01
CA ALA A 45 -21.18 -0.29 -10.49
C ALA A 45 -22.23 -1.36 -10.83
N ALA A 46 -22.85 -1.22 -12.01
CA ALA A 46 -23.94 -2.08 -12.48
C ALA A 46 -23.48 -3.52 -12.75
N GLY A 47 -22.24 -3.72 -13.19
CA GLY A 47 -21.67 -5.03 -13.43
C GLY A 47 -20.97 -5.60 -12.20
N ASP A 48 -21.05 -6.91 -12.01
CA ASP A 48 -20.34 -7.67 -10.98
C ASP A 48 -19.40 -8.76 -11.55
N ALA A 49 -18.71 -9.51 -10.69
CA ALA A 49 -17.79 -10.56 -11.11
C ALA A 49 -18.44 -11.62 -12.02
N SER A 50 -19.72 -11.94 -11.84
CA SER A 50 -20.43 -12.89 -12.70
C SER A 50 -20.71 -12.29 -14.09
N ASP A 51 -21.08 -11.01 -14.14
CA ASP A 51 -21.23 -10.28 -15.41
C ASP A 51 -19.91 -10.18 -16.16
N LEU A 52 -18.80 -9.97 -15.43
CA LEU A 52 -17.46 -9.90 -16.03
C LEU A 52 -17.11 -11.21 -16.75
N VAL A 53 -17.35 -12.36 -16.12
CA VAL A 53 -17.07 -13.67 -16.73
C VAL A 53 -17.88 -13.86 -18.01
N LYS A 54 -19.19 -13.60 -17.95
CA LYS A 54 -20.09 -13.75 -19.12
C LYS A 54 -19.68 -12.84 -20.27
N LEU A 55 -19.47 -11.54 -19.98
CA LEU A 55 -19.09 -10.58 -21.00
C LEU A 55 -17.71 -10.89 -21.56
N CYS A 56 -16.74 -11.31 -20.74
CA CYS A 56 -15.44 -11.71 -21.23
C CYS A 56 -15.55 -12.87 -22.23
N GLU A 57 -16.34 -13.90 -21.92
CA GLU A 57 -16.59 -15.03 -22.84
C GLU A 57 -17.17 -14.55 -24.18
N GLU A 58 -18.18 -13.66 -24.16
CA GLU A 58 -18.78 -13.07 -25.36
C GLU A 58 -17.77 -12.30 -26.24
N TYR A 59 -16.77 -11.66 -25.62
CA TYR A 59 -15.73 -10.89 -26.29
C TYR A 59 -14.43 -11.69 -26.55
N GLY A 60 -14.44 -13.00 -26.33
CA GLY A 60 -13.28 -13.88 -26.56
C GLY A 60 -12.12 -13.68 -25.56
N LEU A 61 -12.43 -13.22 -24.35
CA LEU A 61 -11.50 -13.01 -23.25
C LEU A 61 -11.63 -14.15 -22.23
N GLU A 62 -10.51 -14.52 -21.59
CA GLU A 62 -10.55 -15.34 -20.38
C GLU A 62 -10.83 -14.47 -19.14
N ALA A 63 -11.58 -14.98 -18.17
CA ALA A 63 -11.83 -14.29 -16.91
C ALA A 63 -11.60 -15.21 -15.71
N TYR A 64 -10.79 -14.75 -14.75
CA TYR A 64 -10.49 -15.47 -13.52
C TYR A 64 -10.89 -14.63 -12.32
N ILE A 65 -11.84 -15.15 -11.53
CA ILE A 65 -12.30 -14.52 -10.30
C ILE A 65 -11.55 -15.14 -9.11
N ILE A 66 -10.84 -14.28 -8.36
CA ILE A 66 -10.05 -14.69 -7.21
C ILE A 66 -10.85 -14.41 -5.93
N ASN A 67 -10.91 -15.42 -5.06
CA ASN A 67 -11.55 -15.31 -3.74
C ASN A 67 -10.81 -14.30 -2.86
N SER A 68 -11.53 -13.69 -1.93
CA SER A 68 -10.91 -12.79 -0.96
C SER A 68 -9.88 -13.53 -0.10
N VAL A 69 -8.74 -12.88 0.14
CA VAL A 69 -7.75 -13.35 1.11
C VAL A 69 -8.31 -13.12 2.51
N MET A 70 -8.33 -14.18 3.31
CA MET A 70 -8.88 -14.12 4.67
C MET A 70 -7.78 -13.79 5.69
N ASP A 71 -8.12 -12.96 6.67
CA ASP A 71 -7.23 -12.65 7.79
C ASP A 71 -7.10 -13.88 8.70
N THR A 72 -5.90 -14.43 8.80
CA THR A 72 -5.59 -15.65 9.55
C THR A 72 -5.60 -15.44 11.06
N ASN A 73 -5.53 -14.19 11.55
CA ASN A 73 -5.58 -13.88 12.97
C ASN A 73 -7.00 -13.90 13.55
N GLN A 74 -8.02 -14.01 12.70
CA GLN A 74 -9.40 -14.11 13.13
C GLN A 74 -9.90 -15.56 13.17
N ILE A 75 -9.55 -16.25 14.26
CA ILE A 75 -10.46 -17.20 14.88
C ILE A 75 -11.35 -16.37 15.83
N SER A 76 -12.62 -16.17 15.46
CA SER A 76 -13.73 -15.67 16.29
C SER A 76 -13.83 -14.17 16.64
N GLY A 77 -14.81 -13.49 16.01
CA GLY A 77 -15.89 -12.84 16.77
C GLY A 77 -15.82 -11.33 17.02
N ALA A 78 -14.64 -10.73 17.22
CA ALA A 78 -14.58 -9.36 17.77
C ALA A 78 -14.53 -8.23 16.73
N LEU A 79 -14.15 -8.53 15.47
CA LEU A 79 -14.08 -7.56 14.37
C LEU A 79 -15.11 -7.84 13.27
N ASN A 80 -16.12 -8.65 13.59
CA ASN A 80 -17.31 -8.78 12.77
C ASN A 80 -18.03 -7.43 12.78
N SER A 81 -17.94 -6.70 11.67
CA SER A 81 -18.70 -5.48 11.35
C SER A 81 -18.06 -4.12 11.76
N ILE A 82 -16.89 -3.76 11.22
CA ILE A 82 -16.66 -2.32 10.94
C ILE A 82 -17.67 -1.85 9.88
N ASP A 83 -17.96 -2.72 8.92
CA ASP A 83 -19.03 -2.61 7.94
C ASP A 83 -19.74 -3.97 7.92
N GLY A 84 -21.07 -4.03 7.93
CA GLY A 84 -21.84 -5.29 7.94
C GLY A 84 -21.63 -6.20 6.71
N LYS A 85 -20.73 -5.80 5.80
CA LYS A 85 -20.28 -6.52 4.62
C LYS A 85 -18.90 -7.19 4.78
N GLU A 86 -18.15 -6.89 5.85
CA GLU A 86 -16.85 -7.51 6.10
C GLU A 86 -17.02 -8.88 6.77
N ARG A 87 -16.45 -9.91 6.15
CA ARG A 87 -16.46 -11.31 6.61
C ARG A 87 -15.13 -11.73 7.22
N GLY A 88 -14.26 -10.77 7.54
CA GLY A 88 -12.91 -11.02 8.02
C GLY A 88 -11.86 -11.15 6.92
N GLN A 89 -12.16 -10.73 5.69
CA GLN A 89 -11.16 -10.62 4.63
C GLN A 89 -10.14 -9.51 4.91
N VAL A 90 -8.93 -9.66 4.37
CA VAL A 90 -7.94 -8.57 4.29
C VAL A 90 -8.51 -7.46 3.39
N SER A 91 -8.57 -6.23 3.91
CA SER A 91 -9.15 -5.08 3.20
C SER A 91 -8.38 -3.79 3.51
N SER A 92 -8.40 -2.83 2.57
CA SER A 92 -7.82 -1.50 2.81
C SER A 92 -8.50 -0.74 3.95
N THR A 93 -9.76 -1.06 4.26
CA THR A 93 -10.45 -0.50 5.43
C THR A 93 -9.81 -0.98 6.72
N ARG A 94 -9.51 -2.28 6.82
CA ARG A 94 -8.84 -2.87 7.98
C ARG A 94 -7.40 -2.40 8.13
N VAL A 95 -6.64 -2.31 7.04
CA VAL A 95 -5.27 -1.76 7.06
C VAL A 95 -5.30 -0.32 7.59
N ARG A 96 -6.19 0.53 7.08
CA ARG A 96 -6.34 1.92 7.58
C ARG A 96 -6.75 1.97 9.04
N TYR A 97 -7.64 1.07 9.49
CA TYR A 97 -8.02 0.96 10.89
C TYR A 97 -6.83 0.57 11.79
N ALA A 98 -6.05 -0.44 11.39
CA ALA A 98 -4.87 -0.88 12.12
C ALA A 98 -3.80 0.22 12.20
N LEU A 99 -3.55 0.93 11.08
CA LEU A 99 -2.68 2.12 11.05
C LEU A 99 -3.18 3.22 12.01
N HIS A 100 -4.48 3.50 12.02
CA HIS A 100 -5.09 4.47 12.92
C HIS A 100 -4.98 4.06 14.40
N LYS A 101 -4.92 2.76 14.70
CA LYS A 101 -4.65 2.25 16.05
C LYS A 101 -3.15 2.25 16.40
N GLY A 102 -2.27 2.34 15.41
CA GLY A 102 -0.81 2.22 15.58
C GLY A 102 -0.35 0.77 15.76
N ASP A 103 -1.19 -0.21 15.42
CA ASP A 103 -0.85 -1.64 15.54
C ASP A 103 -0.03 -2.09 14.33
N MET A 104 1.26 -1.77 14.33
CA MET A 104 2.15 -2.03 13.19
C MET A 104 2.41 -3.51 12.93
N LYS A 105 2.31 -4.35 13.97
CA LYS A 105 2.39 -5.80 13.82
C LYS A 105 1.21 -6.29 12.98
N TYR A 106 0.00 -5.91 13.38
CA TYR A 106 -1.20 -6.31 12.66
C TYR A 106 -1.29 -5.70 11.25
N VAL A 107 -0.82 -4.47 11.05
CA VAL A 107 -0.66 -3.88 9.71
C VAL A 107 0.23 -4.76 8.83
N SER A 108 1.35 -5.24 9.36
CA SER A 108 2.31 -6.05 8.60
C SER A 108 1.75 -7.42 8.25
N GLU A 109 1.00 -8.04 9.18
CA GLU A 109 0.28 -9.29 8.94
C GLU A 109 -0.78 -9.15 7.84
N LEU A 110 -1.56 -8.05 7.85
CA LEU A 110 -2.55 -7.78 6.80
C LEU A 110 -1.91 -7.47 5.43
N LEU A 111 -0.75 -6.81 5.41
CA LEU A 111 -0.05 -6.46 4.17
C LEU A 111 0.84 -7.59 3.63
N GLY A 112 1.17 -8.58 4.47
CA GLY A 112 2.16 -9.62 4.18
C GLY A 112 3.60 -9.08 4.07
N ARG A 113 3.86 -7.89 4.62
CA ARG A 113 5.16 -7.20 4.64
C ARG A 113 5.11 -6.01 5.60
N ASN A 114 6.28 -5.51 6.00
CA ASN A 114 6.38 -4.26 6.75
C ASN A 114 5.73 -3.09 5.99
N HIS A 115 5.03 -2.23 6.73
CA HIS A 115 4.48 -1.00 6.18
C HIS A 115 5.60 -0.04 5.82
N ARG A 116 5.65 0.38 4.55
CA ARG A 116 6.63 1.35 4.07
C ARG A 116 5.98 2.72 3.94
N LEU A 117 6.38 3.67 4.76
CA LEU A 117 6.02 5.07 4.59
C LEU A 117 6.93 5.70 3.54
N ILE A 118 6.33 6.43 2.59
CA ILE A 118 7.04 7.01 1.45
C ILE A 118 6.96 8.52 1.54
N LEU A 119 8.12 9.18 1.55
CA LEU A 119 8.27 10.63 1.60
C LEU A 119 8.80 11.14 0.25
N MET A 120 8.20 12.20 -0.25
CA MET A 120 8.70 12.95 -1.40
C MET A 120 9.70 14.01 -0.94
N MET A 121 10.92 13.94 -1.47
CA MET A 121 12.09 14.73 -1.05
C MET A 121 12.45 15.87 -2.02
N GLU A 122 11.62 16.16 -3.03
CA GLU A 122 11.95 17.11 -4.10
C GLU A 122 12.11 18.57 -3.62
N ASP A 123 11.50 18.94 -2.49
CA ASP A 123 11.58 20.29 -1.91
C ASP A 123 12.38 20.26 -0.61
N GLN A 124 13.71 20.18 -0.73
CA GLN A 124 14.64 20.00 0.39
C GLN A 124 14.54 21.12 1.45
N GLU A 125 14.02 22.31 1.09
CA GLU A 125 13.81 23.42 2.04
C GLU A 125 12.75 23.12 3.11
N ARG A 126 11.88 22.13 2.87
CA ARG A 126 10.85 21.71 3.83
C ARG A 126 11.36 20.77 4.91
N PHE A 127 12.59 20.31 4.78
CA PHE A 127 13.17 19.34 5.69
C PHE A 127 14.11 20.04 6.66
N THR A 128 13.96 19.76 7.95
CA THR A 128 14.94 20.19 8.95
C THR A 128 15.83 19.03 9.32
N SER A 129 17.14 19.27 9.31
CA SER A 129 18.16 18.27 9.58
C SER A 129 19.03 18.74 10.73
N GLU A 130 19.03 17.99 11.84
CA GLU A 130 19.81 18.31 13.04
C GLU A 130 20.51 17.05 13.56
N ARG A 131 21.85 17.04 13.51
CA ARG A 131 22.74 15.94 13.96
C ARG A 131 22.40 14.58 13.32
N ASN A 132 21.43 13.88 13.87
CA ASN A 132 20.96 12.54 13.47
C ASN A 132 19.44 12.48 13.23
N ARG A 133 18.78 13.65 13.19
CA ARG A 133 17.33 13.79 13.03
C ARG A 133 16.99 14.48 11.72
N LEU A 134 16.10 13.87 10.95
CA LEU A 134 15.47 14.46 9.76
C LEU A 134 13.97 14.64 10.06
N SER A 135 13.46 15.86 9.93
CA SER A 135 12.04 16.15 10.10
C SER A 135 11.42 16.53 8.75
N ALA A 136 10.21 16.04 8.51
CA ALA A 136 9.46 16.31 7.30
C ALA A 136 7.98 16.54 7.61
N PRO A 137 7.34 17.55 7.02
CA PRO A 137 5.91 17.74 7.18
C PRO A 137 5.13 16.60 6.55
N LYS A 138 4.00 16.25 7.15
CA LYS A 138 3.11 15.19 6.64
C LYS A 138 2.60 15.45 5.22
N SER A 139 2.65 16.70 4.74
CA SER A 139 2.33 17.05 3.35
C SER A 139 3.30 16.46 2.33
N CYS A 140 4.48 15.98 2.76
CA CYS A 140 5.43 15.27 1.92
C CYS A 140 5.14 13.76 1.82
N LEU A 141 4.16 13.23 2.57
CA LEU A 141 3.83 11.80 2.55
C LEU A 141 3.03 11.42 1.30
N LEU A 142 3.45 10.34 0.64
CA LEU A 142 2.76 9.77 -0.52
C LEU A 142 1.75 8.67 -0.14
N ASN A 143 1.78 8.21 1.10
CA ASN A 143 0.83 7.24 1.64
C ASN A 143 0.55 7.47 3.14
N LEU A 144 -0.40 6.71 3.69
CA LEU A 144 -0.91 6.93 5.05
C LEU A 144 0.14 6.59 6.12
N ALA A 145 0.47 7.56 6.97
CA ALA A 145 1.26 7.35 8.18
C ALA A 145 0.46 6.59 9.26
N PRO A 146 1.12 5.86 10.17
CA PRO A 146 0.46 5.28 11.32
C PRO A 146 0.06 6.37 12.33
N LYS A 147 -0.62 5.95 13.40
CA LYS A 147 -1.02 6.83 14.51
C LYS A 147 0.17 7.62 15.06
N GLU A 148 -0.10 8.81 15.60
CA GLU A 148 0.87 9.57 16.39
C GLU A 148 1.50 8.71 17.49
N GLY A 149 2.82 8.80 17.63
CA GLY A 149 3.58 7.97 18.56
C GLY A 149 5.06 7.82 18.18
N LEU A 150 5.79 7.12 19.05
CA LEU A 150 7.18 6.73 18.84
C LEU A 150 7.24 5.27 18.36
N TYR A 151 7.98 5.04 17.28
CA TYR A 151 8.19 3.73 16.67
C TYR A 151 9.70 3.44 16.64
N GLU A 152 10.15 2.51 17.48
CA GLU A 152 11.60 2.26 17.69
C GLU A 152 12.22 1.30 16.66
N ASN A 153 11.39 0.44 16.06
CA ASN A 153 11.82 -0.57 15.11
C ASN A 153 11.51 -0.12 13.68
N CYS A 154 12.28 0.83 13.17
CA CYS A 154 12.16 1.30 11.79
C CYS A 154 13.48 1.17 11.04
N SER A 155 13.42 1.19 9.72
CA SER A 155 14.61 1.23 8.89
C SER A 155 14.42 1.98 7.58
N VAL A 156 15.49 2.56 7.07
CA VAL A 156 15.54 3.19 5.74
C VAL A 156 16.45 2.39 4.84
N LEU A 157 16.06 2.22 3.57
CA LEU A 157 16.91 1.62 2.54
C LEU A 157 17.51 2.70 1.63
N ILE A 158 18.83 2.87 1.66
CA ILE A 158 19.58 3.81 0.80
C ILE A 158 20.72 3.06 0.12
N ASP A 159 20.76 3.07 -1.21
CA ASP A 159 21.82 2.43 -2.02
C ASP A 159 22.22 1.02 -1.57
N LYS A 160 21.22 0.23 -1.13
CA LYS A 160 21.31 -1.15 -0.59
C LYS A 160 21.74 -1.27 0.88
N ASN A 161 22.04 -0.16 1.56
CA ASN A 161 22.28 -0.15 2.99
C ASN A 161 20.95 0.02 3.74
N VAL A 162 20.70 -0.87 4.71
CA VAL A 162 19.57 -0.78 5.62
C VAL A 162 20.05 -0.04 6.86
N ILE A 163 19.47 1.12 7.12
CA ILE A 163 19.85 1.98 8.25
C ILE A 163 18.76 1.89 9.30
N PRO A 164 19.05 1.33 10.49
CA PRO A 164 18.08 1.28 11.57
C PRO A 164 17.84 2.69 12.13
N CYS A 165 16.59 3.01 12.38
CA CYS A 165 16.17 4.29 12.93
C CYS A 165 14.94 4.12 13.83
N ARG A 166 14.62 5.18 14.56
CA ARG A 166 13.30 5.36 15.16
C ARG A 166 12.55 6.46 14.44
N VAL A 167 11.23 6.37 14.46
CA VAL A 167 10.34 7.36 13.85
C VAL A 167 9.40 7.92 14.91
N ILE A 168 9.30 9.24 14.98
CA ILE A 168 8.31 9.95 15.79
C ILE A 168 7.29 10.54 14.81
N VAL A 169 6.03 10.17 15.00
CA VAL A 169 4.89 10.74 14.27
C VAL A 169 4.17 11.67 15.23
N ASP A 170 4.19 12.97 14.95
CA ASP A 170 3.39 13.93 15.70
C ASP A 170 2.21 14.43 14.85
N THR A 171 1.56 15.52 15.24
CA THR A 171 0.38 16.04 14.55
C THR A 171 0.71 16.57 13.15
N THR A 172 1.86 17.24 12.97
CA THR A 172 2.22 18.00 11.75
C THR A 172 3.30 17.32 10.93
N ASP A 173 4.21 16.61 11.57
CA ASP A 173 5.48 16.17 11.04
C ASP A 173 5.75 14.68 11.31
N ILE A 174 6.73 14.16 10.56
CA ILE A 174 7.39 12.89 10.79
C ILE A 174 8.85 13.20 11.07
N HIS A 175 9.38 12.67 12.16
CA HIS A 175 10.78 12.78 12.51
C HIS A 175 11.45 11.43 12.46
N LEU A 176 12.49 11.32 11.65
CA LEU A 176 13.36 10.18 11.57
C LEU A 176 14.61 10.45 12.38
N GLU A 177 14.95 9.56 13.30
CA GLU A 177 16.17 9.65 14.11
C GLU A 177 17.00 8.38 13.93
N CYS A 178 18.20 8.51 13.33
CA CYS A 178 19.15 7.42 13.18
C CYS A 178 19.91 7.19 14.49
N TYR A 179 20.18 5.92 14.83
CA TYR A 179 20.96 5.58 16.03
C TYR A 179 22.44 5.98 15.90
N GLU A 180 23.00 5.90 14.70
CA GLU A 180 24.37 6.28 14.39
C GLU A 180 24.41 7.54 13.52
N VAL A 181 25.28 8.49 13.89
CA VAL A 181 25.42 9.79 13.19
C VAL A 181 26.03 9.62 11.80
N ASP A 182 27.00 8.70 11.64
CA ASP A 182 27.65 8.46 10.35
C ASP A 182 26.64 7.95 9.30
N SER A 183 25.70 7.10 9.73
CA SER A 183 24.58 6.61 8.94
C SER A 183 23.53 7.67 8.61
N PHE A 184 23.56 8.85 9.23
CA PHE A 184 22.64 9.93 8.89
C PHE A 184 23.13 10.75 7.70
N SER A 185 24.46 10.88 7.54
CA SER A 185 25.06 11.64 6.43
C SER A 185 24.62 11.09 5.05
N CYS A 186 24.50 9.78 4.90
CA CYS A 186 24.05 9.18 3.64
C CYS A 186 22.56 9.45 3.32
N VAL A 187 21.73 9.75 4.32
CA VAL A 187 20.31 10.14 4.10
C VAL A 187 20.21 11.53 3.50
N THR A 188 21.06 12.46 3.96
CA THR A 188 20.99 13.89 3.59
C THR A 188 21.92 14.29 2.46
N SER A 189 22.99 13.52 2.19
CA SER A 189 24.00 13.86 1.18
C SER A 189 23.66 13.39 -0.23
N GLN A 190 22.55 12.69 -0.41
CA GLN A 190 22.12 12.18 -1.71
C GLN A 190 20.93 12.97 -2.25
N ASP A 191 20.92 13.23 -3.56
CA ASP A 191 19.76 13.78 -4.28
C ASP A 191 18.65 12.73 -4.41
N LEU A 192 18.11 12.30 -3.26
CA LEU A 192 16.98 11.40 -3.18
C LEU A 192 15.72 12.19 -3.57
N LYS A 193 14.95 11.67 -4.52
CA LYS A 193 13.59 12.19 -4.81
C LYS A 193 12.54 11.59 -3.89
N ILE A 194 12.77 10.37 -3.42
CA ILE A 194 11.85 9.60 -2.60
C ILE A 194 12.64 8.90 -1.50
N LEU A 195 12.14 8.96 -0.28
CA LEU A 195 12.66 8.23 0.87
C LEU A 195 11.61 7.22 1.37
N GLY A 196 12.01 5.96 1.53
CA GLY A 196 11.16 4.91 2.08
C GLY A 196 11.58 4.54 3.50
N ILE A 197 10.64 4.56 4.44
CA ILE A 197 10.85 4.13 5.83
C ILE A 197 9.98 2.91 6.11
N ASP A 198 10.60 1.78 6.41
CA ASP A 198 9.91 0.56 6.83
C ASP A 198 9.63 0.57 8.34
N PHE A 199 8.39 0.27 8.72
CA PHE A 199 7.96 0.11 10.11
C PHE A 199 7.89 -1.39 10.44
N GLY A 200 8.78 -1.83 11.32
CA GLY A 200 9.06 -3.23 11.62
C GLY A 200 10.56 -3.49 11.54
N SER A 201 11.04 -4.48 12.28
CA SER A 201 12.41 -4.96 12.10
C SER A 201 12.57 -5.52 10.68
N PRO A 202 13.72 -5.35 10.02
CA PRO A 202 14.00 -6.13 8.81
C PRO A 202 13.91 -7.59 9.22
N GLU A 203 12.84 -8.28 8.81
CA GLU A 203 12.85 -9.74 8.82
C GLU A 203 14.00 -10.11 7.88
N LEU A 204 15.08 -10.61 8.46
CA LEU A 204 16.13 -11.28 7.71
C LEU A 204 15.44 -12.48 7.06
N ASP A 205 14.96 -12.30 5.84
CA ASP A 205 14.47 -13.38 5.01
C ASP A 205 15.57 -14.47 4.94
N GLY A 206 15.37 -15.52 5.72
CA GLY A 206 16.01 -16.82 5.56
C GLY A 206 17.50 -16.92 5.87
N VAL A 207 17.87 -17.03 7.14
CA VAL A 207 18.82 -18.08 7.59
C VAL A 207 18.33 -18.64 8.92
N GLN A 208 17.57 -19.74 8.87
CA GLN A 208 17.57 -20.71 9.96
C GLN A 208 18.98 -21.33 9.98
N ILE A 209 19.81 -20.90 10.92
CA ILE A 209 20.99 -21.69 11.30
C ILE A 209 20.42 -22.90 12.05
N LEU A 210 20.50 -24.06 11.40
CA LEU A 210 20.45 -25.37 12.07
C LEU A 210 21.61 -25.49 13.06
#